data_AF-H3AXP8-F1
#
_entry.id   AF-H3AXP8-F1
#
_cell.length_a   1.000
_cell.length_b   1.000
_cell.length_c   1.000
_cell.angle_alpha   90.00
_cell.angle_beta   90.00
_cell.angle_gamma   90.00
#
_symmetry.space_group_name_H-M   'P 1'
#
loop_
_entity.id
_entity.type
_entity.pdbx_description
1 polymer ?
#
loop_
_entity_poly.entity_id
_entity_poly.type
_entity_poly.pdbx_seq_one_letter_code
_entity_poly.pdbx_strand_id
1 'polypeptide(L)'
;LYSTCFCFTAGTTYIFGRGGGLITYTWPPNDRPSTRADRLAVGFSTQQKDAVLVRVDSSVGLGDYLQLHIVSGKCSLYKNIVVFFF
;
A
#
# COMPACT_ATOMS: atom_id res chain seq x y z
N LEU A 1 17.47 4.22 -2.06
CA LEU A 1 18.15 5.43 -2.59
C LEU A 1 17.11 6.53 -2.72
N TYR A 2 17.08 7.44 -1.74
CA TYR A 2 16.28 8.66 -1.83
C TYR A 2 16.78 9.46 -3.03
N SER A 3 15.93 9.67 -4.03
CA SER A 3 16.26 10.48 -5.19
C SER A 3 16.65 11.89 -4.71
N THR A 4 17.77 12.37 -5.22
CA THR A 4 18.54 13.51 -4.71
C THR A 4 17.81 14.85 -4.80
N CYS A 5 18.18 15.75 -3.86
CA CYS A 5 18.22 17.21 -3.97
C CYS A 5 17.00 17.87 -4.63
N PHE A 6 16.14 18.40 -3.77
CA PHE A 6 14.82 18.98 -4.04
C PHE A 6 13.75 17.97 -4.46
N CYS A 7 12.70 17.88 -3.64
CA CYS A 7 11.47 17.12 -3.85
C CYS A 7 10.61 17.67 -5.02
N PHE A 8 11.24 18.17 -6.09
CA PHE A 8 10.55 18.74 -7.26
C PHE A 8 10.40 17.74 -8.41
N THR A 9 11.14 16.62 -8.41
CA THR A 9 10.90 15.54 -9.39
C THR A 9 9.87 14.58 -8.82
N ALA A 10 8.75 14.41 -9.54
CA ALA A 10 7.75 13.42 -9.17
C ALA A 10 8.37 12.01 -9.29
N GLY A 11 8.15 11.17 -8.27
CA GLY A 11 8.51 9.75 -8.34
C GLY A 11 7.68 8.99 -9.39
N THR A 12 7.96 7.70 -9.54
CA THR A 12 7.20 6.83 -10.45
C THR A 12 5.69 6.90 -10.16
N THR A 13 4.91 7.31 -11.16
CA THR A 13 3.46 7.54 -11.05
C THR A 13 2.71 6.60 -11.99
N TYR A 14 1.60 6.03 -11.53
CA TYR A 14 0.74 5.14 -12.32
C TYR A 14 -0.67 5.72 -12.43
N ILE A 15 -1.32 5.50 -13.57
CA ILE A 15 -2.70 5.93 -13.82
C ILE A 15 -3.58 4.70 -13.94
N PHE A 16 -4.56 4.59 -13.03
CA PHE A 16 -5.58 3.54 -13.05
C PHE A 16 -6.81 4.04 -13.80
N GLY A 17 -7.14 3.39 -14.91
CA GLY A 17 -8.28 3.75 -15.76
C GLY A 17 -9.63 3.32 -15.20
N ARG A 18 -10.69 3.48 -16.00
CA ARG A 18 -12.09 3.19 -15.60
C ARG A 18 -12.34 1.71 -15.22
N GLY A 19 -11.50 0.79 -15.70
CA GLY A 19 -11.55 -0.64 -15.34
C GLY A 19 -10.80 -0.99 -14.05
N GLY A 20 -10.22 0.01 -13.37
CA GLY A 20 -9.28 -0.21 -12.29
C GLY A 20 -7.95 -0.78 -12.81
N GLY A 21 -7.14 -1.27 -11.88
CA GLY A 21 -5.92 -2.00 -12.15
C GLY A 21 -5.29 -2.44 -10.84
N LEU A 22 -4.37 -3.39 -10.94
CA LEU A 22 -3.72 -3.98 -9.78
C LEU A 22 -2.22 -4.09 -10.07
N ILE A 23 -1.42 -3.50 -9.20
CA ILE A 23 0.02 -3.73 -9.15
C ILE A 23 0.27 -4.62 -7.94
N THR A 24 0.82 -5.80 -8.18
CA THR A 24 1.13 -6.77 -7.13
C THR A 24 2.62 -6.93 -7.01
N TYR A 25 3.11 -6.83 -5.79
CA TYR A 25 4.46 -7.21 -5.43
C TYR A 25 4.38 -8.37 -4.44
N THR A 26 5.09 -9.45 -4.74
CA THR A 26 5.13 -10.64 -3.88
C THR A 26 6.57 -10.88 -3.47
N TRP A 27 6.82 -10.88 -2.16
CA TRP A 27 8.12 -11.25 -1.63
C TRP A 27 8.43 -12.72 -1.97
N PRO A 28 9.69 -13.04 -2.35
CA PRO A 28 10.16 -14.41 -2.39
C PRO A 28 9.93 -15.10 -1.04
N PRO A 29 9.64 -16.41 -1.00
CA PRO A 29 9.29 -17.11 0.24
C PRO A 29 10.30 -16.95 1.39
N ASN A 30 11.59 -16.78 1.07
CA ASN A 30 12.68 -16.71 2.04
C ASN A 30 13.10 -15.27 2.42
N ASP A 31 12.64 -14.26 1.69
CA ASP A 31 13.06 -12.85 1.87
C ASP A 31 11.96 -12.00 2.53
N ARG A 32 10.95 -12.65 3.09
CA ARG A 32 9.82 -12.01 3.74
C ARG A 32 10.28 -11.22 4.96
N PRO A 33 10.24 -9.87 4.93
CA PRO A 33 10.73 -9.08 6.06
C PRO A 33 9.84 -9.29 7.29
N SER A 34 10.39 -9.12 8.48
CA SER A 34 9.59 -9.02 9.71
C SER A 34 10.04 -7.76 10.43
N THR A 35 9.18 -6.76 10.49
CA THR A 35 9.51 -5.41 10.96
C THR A 35 8.71 -5.09 12.22
N ARG A 36 9.37 -4.43 13.18
CA ARG A 36 8.71 -3.90 14.40
C ARG A 36 8.01 -2.56 14.16
N ALA A 37 8.31 -1.88 13.05
CA ALA A 37 7.73 -0.60 12.68
C ALA A 37 7.72 -0.43 11.16
N ASP A 38 6.54 -0.19 10.59
CA ASP A 38 6.34 0.03 9.16
C ASP A 38 6.08 1.50 8.86
N ARG A 39 6.74 2.04 7.82
CA ARG A 39 6.46 3.37 7.28
C ARG A 39 6.02 3.20 5.83
N LEU A 40 4.77 3.53 5.54
CA LEU A 40 4.19 3.53 4.20
C LEU A 40 3.79 4.97 3.85
N ALA A 41 4.27 5.48 2.71
CA ALA A 41 3.89 6.78 2.16
C ALA A 41 3.51 6.60 0.69
N VAL A 42 2.34 7.14 0.31
CA VAL A 42 1.83 7.11 -1.06
C VAL A 42 1.11 8.42 -1.37
N GLY A 43 1.40 9.01 -2.52
CA GLY A 43 0.63 10.13 -3.07
C GLY A 43 -0.43 9.60 -4.03
N PHE A 44 -1.65 10.09 -3.93
CA PHE A 44 -2.74 9.70 -4.83
C PHE A 44 -3.65 10.89 -5.11
N SER A 45 -4.38 10.81 -6.23
CA SER A 45 -5.46 11.74 -6.58
C SER A 45 -6.58 10.93 -7.21
N THR A 46 -7.81 11.10 -6.72
CA THR A 46 -8.97 10.37 -7.21
C THR A 46 -10.25 11.16 -6.96
N GLN A 47 -11.26 10.92 -7.79
CA GLN A 47 -12.64 11.40 -7.58
C GLN A 47 -13.54 10.30 -7.00
N GLN A 48 -13.02 9.08 -6.82
CA GLN A 48 -13.77 7.96 -6.27
C GLN A 48 -14.03 8.20 -4.77
N LYS A 49 -15.27 7.95 -4.35
CA LYS A 49 -15.68 8.03 -2.94
C LYS A 49 -15.25 6.81 -2.13
N ASP A 50 -15.13 5.67 -2.80
CA ASP A 50 -14.78 4.39 -2.19
C ASP A 50 -13.76 3.67 -3.08
N ALA A 51 -12.58 3.39 -2.53
CA ALA A 51 -11.48 2.77 -3.28
C ALA A 51 -10.45 2.16 -2.33
N VAL A 52 -9.81 1.06 -2.75
CA VAL A 52 -8.61 0.53 -2.08
C VAL A 52 -7.38 1.05 -2.80
N LEU A 53 -6.50 1.73 -2.07
CA LEU A 53 -5.29 2.34 -2.64
C LEU A 53 -4.08 1.42 -2.51
N VAL A 54 -3.88 0.87 -1.31
CA VAL A 54 -2.77 -0.05 -1.02
C VAL A 54 -3.28 -1.12 -0.08
N ARG A 55 -2.88 -2.37 -0.34
CA ARG A 55 -3.08 -3.49 0.56
C ARG A 55 -1.78 -4.27 0.69
N VAL A 56 -1.42 -4.59 1.92
CA VAL A 56 -0.30 -5.45 2.27
C VAL A 56 -0.90 -6.63 3.03
N ASP A 57 -0.82 -7.81 2.43
CA ASP A 57 -1.24 -9.06 3.04
C ASP A 57 -0.03 -9.77 3.65
N SER A 58 -0.24 -10.39 4.80
CA SER A 58 0.73 -11.29 5.44
C SER A 58 0.84 -12.62 4.70
N SER A 59 1.78 -13.45 5.16
CA SER A 59 1.92 -14.85 4.75
C SER A 59 0.58 -15.62 4.78
N VAL A 60 0.38 -16.49 3.78
CA VAL A 60 -0.83 -17.31 3.63
C VAL A 60 -1.13 -18.07 4.94
N GLY A 61 -2.34 -17.89 5.46
CA GLY A 61 -2.82 -18.58 6.67
C GLY A 61 -2.83 -17.72 7.95
N LEU A 62 -2.16 -16.56 7.97
CA LEU A 62 -2.18 -15.66 9.13
C LEU A 62 -3.40 -14.72 9.14
N GLY A 63 -3.86 -14.30 7.97
CA GLY A 63 -5.04 -13.42 7.83
C GLY A 63 -4.79 -11.96 8.21
N ASP A 64 -3.57 -11.61 8.62
CA ASP A 64 -3.17 -10.25 8.94
C ASP A 64 -2.99 -9.41 7.67
N TYR A 65 -3.46 -8.17 7.72
CA TYR A 65 -3.31 -7.24 6.61
C TYR A 65 -3.36 -5.77 7.05
N LEU A 66 -2.76 -4.92 6.23
CA LEU A 66 -2.85 -3.47 6.31
C LEU A 66 -3.44 -2.97 5.00
N GLN A 67 -4.49 -2.16 5.09
CA GLN A 67 -5.18 -1.62 3.93
C GLN A 67 -5.42 -0.12 4.08
N LEU A 68 -4.84 0.66 3.17
CA LEU A 68 -5.18 2.05 2.97
C LEU A 68 -6.32 2.14 1.96
N HIS A 69 -7.44 2.74 2.37
CA HIS A 69 -8.63 2.84 1.56
C HIS A 69 -9.35 4.17 1.79
N ILE A 70 -10.23 4.52 0.87
CA ILE A 70 -11.12 5.67 0.95
C ILE A 70 -12.52 5.13 1.23
N VAL A 71 -13.21 5.71 2.21
CA VAL A 71 -14.62 5.43 2.49
C VAL A 71 -15.37 6.74 2.53
N SER A 72 -16.42 6.87 1.73
CA SER A 72 -17.23 8.09 1.66
C SER A 72 -16.39 9.37 1.47
N GLY A 73 -15.35 9.30 0.65
CA GLY A 73 -14.44 10.41 0.35
C GLY A 73 -13.41 10.74 1.45
N LYS A 74 -13.37 9.98 2.54
CA LYS A 74 -12.37 10.13 3.60
C LYS A 74 -11.34 9.02 3.52
N CYS A 75 -10.07 9.38 3.61
CA CYS A 75 -8.98 8.41 3.64
C CYS A 75 -8.89 7.80 5.03
N SER A 76 -8.87 6.48 5.11
CA SER A 76 -8.82 5.72 6.35
C SER A 76 -7.87 4.55 6.20
N LEU A 77 -7.15 4.26 7.29
CA LEU A 77 -6.27 3.11 7.38
C LEU A 77 -6.98 2.03 8.18
N TYR A 78 -7.20 0.88 7.55
CA TYR A 78 -7.69 -0.31 8.24
C TYR A 78 -6.54 -1.28 8.45
N LYS A 79 -6.47 -1.83 9.66
CA LYS A 79 -5.43 -2.77 10.09
C LYS A 79 -6.10 -3.93 10.80
N ASN A 80 -5.93 -5.13 10.28
CA ASN A 80 -6.17 -6.36 11.04
C ASN A 80 -4.80 -6.96 11.35
N ILE A 81 -4.35 -6.77 12.59
CA ILE A 81 -2.99 -7.11 13.02
C ILE A 81 -3.08 -7.92 14.30
N VAL A 82 -2.74 -9.19 14.18
CA VAL A 82 -2.40 -10.06 15.30
C VAL A 82 -0.89 -10.22 15.37
N VAL A 83 -0.20 -10.48 14.24
CA VAL A 83 1.28 -10.42 14.10
C VAL A 83 1.71 -10.09 12.66
N PHE A 84 2.41 -8.97 12.43
CA PHE A 84 2.89 -8.62 11.08
C PHE A 84 4.14 -9.43 10.68
N PHE A 85 3.94 -10.58 10.06
CA PHE A 85 4.96 -11.33 9.31
C PHE A 85 4.69 -11.15 7.81
N PHE A 86 5.65 -10.63 7.04
CA PHE A 86 5.52 -10.57 5.57
C PHE A 86 5.66 -11.95 4.95
#